data_AF-A0A3A4QSM8-F1
#
_entry.id   AF-A0A3A4QSM8-F1
#
_cell.length_a   1.000
_cell.length_b   1.000
_cell.length_c   1.000
_cell.angle_alpha   90.00
_cell.angle_beta   90.00
_cell.angle_gamma   90.00
#
_symmetry.space_group_name_H-M   'P 1'
#
loop_
_entity.id
_entity.type
_entity.pdbx_description
1 polymer ?
#
loop_
_entity_poly.entity_id
_entity_poly.type
_entity_poly.pdbx_seq_one_letter_code
_entity_poly.pdbx_strand_id
1 'polypeptide(L)'
;MKKAIIGIGIGIAVAVIAIGVVVTVKKPGVISQLTKSQKDTPASVIPQDAVAYFGIYDVKENWNKFKKSNFWTNLAALPLWQDIQFEETMKTLQDEFKTQTGLELNEDNFMELFGQEFAFALFMGNERQSGPSAVILSKVGTKTRLATALISLSDQGDAQYEKIDYKGTTLYHMAGTEENPMDMTFTFVQNMMLMELGTENKNITAIVDLILSGDGKGSLKNHPRFKRVTAQEGESHMQVLYVNAKSILTSIDSPAMPELFQDEDVRNGIKTALSSLETIGGSAVVKPDGLFTKFVMVPNYDTDNEQLKKVWSSAPQPSKALGMVPRDTIFFSSSQSMDLAGMWNNWQENMIRQNAEQANAILTTVNTLETNLGMTLREDVFPVLSNELAYFIYDLDVQGFIPIPKLAVCFRITDAKKANDLMQRLVSSINNWVGGGAPVAGGETAPLLAIENASFMDVPVSVIKINQFPVPGLTPSYAILGDELIITSNSNTLNEIIAVANGKQDDLRDSENYGKVKDIFTEKNNQLSFVNVELAVTKVVDLCKWLIDLQEAAGETGGLDPETVALLKENLIPLVECFKSIKALAANTLFTSTGIEKVVVYRVEDF
;
A
#
# COMPACT_ATOMS: atom_id res chain seq x y z
N MET A 1 -3.19 6.68 -31.79
CA MET A 1 -3.27 7.85 -30.89
C MET A 1 -3.95 7.57 -29.54
N LYS A 2 -5.17 7.01 -29.46
CA LYS A 2 -5.86 6.66 -28.19
C LYS A 2 -4.99 5.87 -27.18
N LYS A 3 -4.23 4.87 -27.62
CA LYS A 3 -3.32 4.09 -26.75
C LYS A 3 -2.11 4.89 -26.24
N ALA A 4 -1.66 5.91 -26.97
CA ALA A 4 -0.50 6.74 -26.61
C ALA A 4 -0.87 7.81 -25.59
N ILE A 5 -2.04 8.48 -25.73
CA ILE A 5 -2.52 9.47 -24.74
C ILE A 5 -2.92 8.78 -23.43
N ILE A 6 -3.56 7.60 -23.49
CA ILE A 6 -3.82 6.76 -22.32
C ILE A 6 -2.50 6.23 -21.72
N GLY A 7 -1.53 5.87 -22.55
CA GLY A 7 -0.18 5.47 -22.12
C GLY A 7 0.61 6.59 -21.44
N ILE A 8 0.49 7.84 -21.91
CA ILE A 8 1.09 9.02 -21.30
C ILE A 8 0.37 9.35 -19.98
N GLY A 9 -0.96 9.25 -19.92
CA GLY A 9 -1.73 9.40 -18.68
C GLY A 9 -1.37 8.36 -17.61
N ILE A 10 -1.20 7.09 -18.02
CA ILE A 10 -0.77 5.99 -17.13
C ILE A 10 0.71 6.15 -16.75
N GLY A 11 1.58 6.52 -17.68
CA GLY A 11 3.01 6.76 -17.43
C GLY A 11 3.24 7.93 -16.48
N ILE A 12 2.50 9.03 -16.63
CA ILE A 12 2.48 10.16 -15.71
C ILE A 12 1.94 9.72 -14.35
N ALA A 13 0.84 8.95 -14.28
CA ALA A 13 0.30 8.44 -13.03
C ALA A 13 1.27 7.50 -12.30
N VAL A 14 1.97 6.62 -13.01
CA VAL A 14 2.98 5.70 -12.45
C VAL A 14 4.21 6.48 -11.98
N ALA A 15 4.69 7.45 -12.76
CA ALA A 15 5.80 8.33 -12.36
C ALA A 15 5.42 9.20 -11.15
N VAL A 16 4.19 9.70 -11.09
CA VAL A 16 3.63 10.46 -9.96
C VAL A 16 3.51 9.61 -8.71
N ILE A 17 3.06 8.35 -8.83
CA ILE A 17 3.00 7.40 -7.72
C ILE A 17 4.42 7.03 -7.25
N ALA A 18 5.37 6.83 -8.17
CA ALA A 18 6.77 6.55 -7.83
C ALA A 18 7.48 7.74 -7.15
N ILE A 19 7.25 8.96 -7.64
CA ILE A 19 7.74 10.21 -7.02
C ILE A 19 7.07 10.40 -5.65
N GLY A 20 5.81 9.99 -5.50
CA GLY A 20 5.07 10.17 -4.26
C GLY A 20 5.54 9.31 -3.08
N VAL A 21 6.32 8.25 -3.33
CA VAL A 21 6.72 7.27 -2.31
C VAL A 21 8.08 7.59 -1.65
N VAL A 22 8.93 8.48 -2.20
CA VAL A 22 10.37 8.45 -1.84
C VAL A 22 11.01 9.80 -1.42
N VAL A 23 10.27 10.83 -1.01
CA VAL A 23 10.89 12.16 -0.75
C VAL A 23 10.97 12.53 0.74
N THR A 24 12.16 12.86 1.34
CA THR A 24 12.60 14.23 1.80
C THR A 24 13.73 14.40 2.85
N VAL A 25 14.62 15.43 2.69
CA VAL A 25 15.78 15.89 3.55
C VAL A 25 15.64 17.27 4.21
N LYS A 26 16.23 17.38 5.41
CA LYS A 26 16.55 18.50 6.34
C LYS A 26 17.05 19.87 5.82
N LYS A 27 16.50 20.93 6.44
CA LYS A 27 17.25 21.99 7.15
C LYS A 27 16.45 22.51 8.36
N PRO A 28 16.98 22.42 9.60
CA PRO A 28 16.35 23.01 10.78
C PRO A 28 16.59 24.52 10.77
N GLY A 29 15.61 25.30 10.31
CA GLY A 29 15.73 26.77 10.32
C GLY A 29 14.73 27.56 9.46
N VAL A 30 13.92 26.90 8.62
CA VAL A 30 12.99 27.58 7.68
C VAL A 30 11.54 27.15 7.92
N ILE A 31 11.13 26.89 9.15
CA ILE A 31 9.76 26.45 9.44
C ILE A 31 8.77 27.64 9.55
N SER A 32 9.25 28.88 9.78
CA SER A 32 8.35 30.03 9.95
C SER A 32 7.84 30.69 8.64
N GLN A 33 8.31 30.26 7.46
CA GLN A 33 7.82 30.77 6.17
C GLN A 33 6.93 29.78 5.39
N LEU A 34 6.81 28.53 5.84
CA LEU A 34 5.95 27.51 5.22
C LEU A 34 4.49 27.57 5.72
N THR A 35 4.17 28.43 6.68
CA THR A 35 2.80 28.82 7.01
C THR A 35 2.25 29.90 6.08
N LYS A 36 2.78 30.04 4.85
CA LYS A 36 2.05 30.74 3.78
C LYS A 36 0.70 30.09 3.70
N SER A 37 -0.34 30.87 4.00
CA SER A 37 -1.66 30.36 4.33
C SER A 37 -2.09 29.28 3.34
N GLN A 38 -2.50 28.11 3.86
CA GLN A 38 -3.18 27.02 3.14
C GLN A 38 -4.37 27.48 2.27
N LYS A 39 -4.70 28.78 2.19
CA LYS A 39 -5.83 29.34 1.45
C LYS A 39 -5.80 29.00 -0.05
N ASP A 40 -4.61 28.80 -0.64
CA ASP A 40 -4.46 28.72 -2.09
C ASP A 40 -4.04 27.32 -2.60
N THR A 41 -4.56 26.23 -2.02
CA THR A 41 -4.35 24.89 -2.57
C THR A 41 -5.32 24.64 -3.73
N PRO A 42 -4.99 23.83 -4.77
CA PRO A 42 -5.93 23.47 -5.82
C PRO A 42 -7.31 23.01 -5.33
N ALA A 43 -7.37 22.28 -4.21
CA ALA A 43 -8.64 21.87 -3.60
C ALA A 43 -9.55 23.05 -3.19
N SER A 44 -9.02 24.26 -3.00
CA SER A 44 -9.80 25.47 -2.67
C SER A 44 -10.53 26.06 -3.88
N VAL A 45 -10.20 25.61 -5.10
CA VAL A 45 -10.83 26.06 -6.35
C VAL A 45 -11.51 24.93 -7.13
N ILE A 46 -11.31 23.67 -6.74
CA ILE A 46 -12.10 22.54 -7.25
C ILE A 46 -13.51 22.58 -6.64
N PRO A 47 -14.60 22.46 -7.42
CA PRO A 47 -15.97 22.38 -6.91
C PRO A 47 -16.20 21.19 -5.96
N GLN A 48 -17.08 21.38 -4.97
CA GLN A 48 -17.32 20.40 -3.89
C GLN A 48 -17.97 19.08 -4.31
N ASP A 49 -18.53 19.01 -5.51
CA ASP A 49 -19.15 17.82 -6.10
C ASP A 49 -18.17 16.95 -6.89
N ALA A 50 -16.87 17.29 -6.89
CA ALA A 50 -15.83 16.37 -7.33
C ALA A 50 -15.97 15.04 -6.57
N VAL A 51 -16.09 13.94 -7.31
CA VAL A 51 -16.21 12.59 -6.74
C VAL A 51 -14.86 11.97 -6.45
N ALA A 52 -13.80 12.43 -7.13
CA ALA A 52 -12.44 12.04 -6.83
C ALA A 52 -11.52 13.24 -6.99
N TYR A 53 -10.46 13.27 -6.19
CA TYR A 53 -9.44 14.30 -6.23
C TYR A 53 -8.10 13.69 -5.86
N PHE A 54 -7.08 14.04 -6.64
CA PHE A 54 -5.69 13.76 -6.34
C PHE A 54 -4.90 15.06 -6.51
N GLY A 55 -4.16 15.46 -5.48
CA GLY A 55 -3.33 16.66 -5.50
C GLY A 55 -1.91 16.33 -5.07
N ILE A 56 -0.92 16.92 -5.75
CA ILE A 56 0.48 16.98 -5.33
C ILE A 56 0.87 18.44 -5.20
N TYR A 57 1.52 18.79 -4.10
CA TYR A 57 1.96 20.14 -3.80
C TYR A 57 3.47 20.20 -3.68
N ASP A 58 4.02 21.39 -3.90
CA ASP A 58 5.45 21.70 -3.86
C ASP A 58 6.32 20.70 -4.66
N VAL A 59 5.84 20.25 -5.83
CA VAL A 59 6.45 19.19 -6.65
C VAL A 59 7.94 19.43 -6.87
N LYS A 60 8.33 20.66 -7.26
CA LYS A 60 9.72 21.05 -7.49
C LYS A 60 10.57 21.00 -6.23
N GLU A 61 10.04 21.47 -5.10
CA GLU A 61 10.78 21.44 -3.83
C GLU A 61 10.98 19.99 -3.38
N ASN A 62 9.93 19.19 -3.46
CA ASN A 62 9.95 17.78 -3.12
C ASN A 62 10.93 17.03 -4.03
N TRP A 63 10.83 17.14 -5.35
CA TRP A 63 11.79 16.52 -6.27
C TRP A 63 13.26 16.89 -5.95
N ASN A 64 13.53 18.16 -5.65
CA ASN A 64 14.87 18.58 -5.27
C ASN A 64 15.35 17.98 -3.94
N LYS A 65 14.45 17.75 -2.97
CA LYS A 65 14.76 17.03 -1.74
C LYS A 65 15.02 15.55 -2.01
N PHE A 66 14.24 14.92 -2.88
CA PHE A 66 14.44 13.53 -3.29
C PHE A 66 15.81 13.32 -3.92
N LYS A 67 16.18 14.16 -4.90
CA LYS A 67 17.49 14.06 -5.57
C LYS A 67 18.70 14.21 -4.64
N LYS A 68 18.52 14.84 -3.48
CA LYS A 68 19.57 15.03 -2.47
C LYS A 68 19.64 13.89 -1.45
N SER A 69 18.71 12.95 -1.52
CA SER A 69 18.67 11.82 -0.59
C SER A 69 19.76 10.81 -0.88
N ASN A 70 20.17 10.10 0.17
CA ASN A 70 21.04 8.93 0.04
C ASN A 70 20.41 7.87 -0.86
N PHE A 71 19.09 7.67 -0.79
CA PHE A 71 18.37 6.76 -1.70
C PHE A 71 18.63 7.11 -3.17
N TRP A 72 18.37 8.36 -3.57
CA TRP A 72 18.54 8.77 -4.97
C TRP A 72 19.99 8.77 -5.39
N THR A 73 20.91 9.19 -4.51
CA THR A 73 22.34 9.19 -4.82
C THR A 73 22.84 7.77 -5.08
N ASN A 74 22.42 6.80 -4.27
CA ASN A 74 22.74 5.39 -4.49
C ASN A 74 22.03 4.84 -5.73
N LEU A 75 20.74 5.15 -5.90
CA LEU A 75 19.94 4.70 -7.04
C LEU A 75 20.56 5.22 -8.34
N ALA A 76 20.80 6.52 -8.48
CA ALA A 76 21.35 7.13 -9.69
C ALA A 76 22.79 6.67 -10.00
N ALA A 77 23.50 6.12 -9.01
CA ALA A 77 24.83 5.55 -9.19
C ALA A 77 24.82 4.08 -9.66
N LEU A 78 23.65 3.43 -9.74
CA LEU A 78 23.56 2.04 -10.16
C LEU A 78 24.03 1.85 -11.61
N PRO A 79 24.78 0.77 -11.91
CA PRO A 79 25.25 0.47 -13.26
C PRO A 79 24.12 0.35 -14.29
N LEU A 80 22.91 -0.06 -13.86
CA LEU A 80 21.75 -0.22 -14.75
C LEU A 80 21.37 1.07 -15.48
N TRP A 81 21.66 2.24 -14.91
CA TRP A 81 21.41 3.53 -15.58
C TRP A 81 22.47 3.90 -16.61
N GLN A 82 23.61 3.21 -16.59
CA GLN A 82 24.71 3.36 -17.54
C GLN A 82 24.60 2.36 -18.70
N ASP A 83 23.56 1.52 -18.71
CA ASP A 83 23.28 0.62 -19.83
C ASP A 83 22.87 1.42 -21.07
N ILE A 84 23.58 1.20 -22.17
CA ILE A 84 23.37 1.82 -23.47
C ILE A 84 21.91 1.63 -23.94
N GLN A 85 21.30 0.47 -23.67
CA GLN A 85 19.92 0.22 -24.09
C GLN A 85 18.91 1.10 -23.34
N PHE A 86 19.18 1.38 -22.07
CA PHE A 86 18.35 2.29 -21.28
C PHE A 86 18.45 3.73 -21.79
N GLU A 87 19.67 4.20 -22.09
CA GLU A 87 19.90 5.52 -22.67
C GLU A 87 19.19 5.69 -24.03
N GLU A 88 19.27 4.70 -24.92
CA GLU A 88 18.59 4.71 -26.22
C GLU A 88 17.06 4.74 -26.08
N THR A 89 16.52 3.98 -25.13
CA THR A 89 15.08 3.95 -24.84
C THR A 89 14.60 5.30 -24.32
N MET A 90 15.33 5.88 -23.35
CA MET A 90 15.01 7.21 -22.80
C MET A 90 15.10 8.31 -23.86
N LYS A 91 16.11 8.24 -24.73
CA LYS A 91 16.25 9.18 -25.85
C LYS A 91 15.09 9.08 -26.83
N THR A 92 14.68 7.85 -27.17
CA THR A 92 13.52 7.62 -28.06
C THR A 92 12.25 8.23 -27.46
N LEU A 93 12.01 8.02 -26.16
CA LEU A 93 10.88 8.62 -25.44
C LEU A 93 10.96 10.16 -25.44
N GLN A 94 12.14 10.73 -25.20
CA GLN A 94 12.36 12.18 -25.22
C GLN A 94 12.11 12.77 -26.61
N ASP A 95 12.59 12.10 -27.68
CA ASP A 95 12.40 12.51 -29.05
C ASP A 95 10.92 12.43 -29.46
N GLU A 96 10.23 11.33 -29.13
CA GLU A 96 8.78 11.20 -29.38
C GLU A 96 7.97 12.27 -28.66
N PHE A 97 8.28 12.53 -27.38
CA PHE A 97 7.63 13.58 -26.60
C PHE A 97 7.87 14.96 -27.21
N LYS A 98 9.11 15.24 -27.66
CA LYS A 98 9.48 16.50 -28.32
C LYS A 98 8.78 16.66 -29.67
N THR A 99 8.70 15.60 -30.47
CA THR A 99 7.97 15.62 -31.74
C THR A 99 6.49 15.89 -31.54
N GLN A 100 5.87 15.28 -30.53
CA GLN A 100 4.44 15.46 -30.25
C GLN A 100 4.14 16.83 -29.64
N THR A 101 4.90 17.26 -28.63
CA THR A 101 4.54 18.43 -27.81
C THR A 101 5.30 19.71 -28.16
N GLY A 102 6.37 19.61 -28.96
CA GLY A 102 7.33 20.69 -29.18
C GLY A 102 8.24 20.99 -27.99
N LEU A 103 8.14 20.24 -26.88
CA LEU A 103 8.89 20.45 -25.65
C LEU A 103 9.92 19.34 -25.42
N GLU A 104 11.11 19.69 -24.93
CA GLU A 104 12.08 18.69 -24.52
C GLU A 104 11.66 18.06 -23.19
N LEU A 105 11.65 16.73 -23.09
CA LEU A 105 11.39 16.03 -21.83
C LEU A 105 12.64 16.06 -20.94
N ASN A 106 12.83 17.19 -20.25
CA ASN A 106 13.85 17.39 -19.23
C ASN A 106 13.23 17.87 -17.92
N GLU A 107 14.01 17.88 -16.84
CA GLU A 107 13.50 18.25 -15.51
C GLU A 107 12.92 19.67 -15.48
N ASP A 108 13.58 20.65 -16.10
CA ASP A 108 13.12 22.04 -16.07
C ASP A 108 11.78 22.20 -16.77
N ASN A 109 11.62 21.60 -17.95
CA ASN A 109 10.36 21.62 -18.69
C ASN A 109 9.28 20.81 -17.96
N PHE A 110 9.62 19.66 -17.38
CA PHE A 110 8.69 18.90 -16.55
C PHE A 110 8.18 19.74 -15.37
N MET A 111 9.08 20.41 -14.65
CA MET A 111 8.71 21.31 -13.55
C MET A 111 7.96 22.56 -14.02
N GLU A 112 8.17 22.99 -15.26
CA GLU A 112 7.40 24.09 -15.88
C GLU A 112 5.96 23.64 -16.21
N LEU A 113 5.78 22.40 -16.71
CA LEU A 113 4.48 21.79 -17.06
C LEU A 113 3.62 21.48 -15.83
N PHE A 114 4.17 20.71 -14.90
CA PHE A 114 3.46 20.26 -13.69
C PHE A 114 3.47 21.30 -12.58
N GLY A 115 4.26 22.37 -12.76
CA GLY A 115 4.24 23.53 -11.89
C GLY A 115 4.75 23.25 -10.48
N GLN A 116 4.37 24.14 -9.55
CA GLN A 116 4.58 23.90 -8.13
C GLN A 116 3.55 22.91 -7.56
N GLU A 117 2.35 22.90 -8.14
CA GLU A 117 1.20 22.16 -7.63
C GLU A 117 0.44 21.58 -8.81
N PHE A 118 0.08 20.31 -8.72
CA PHE A 118 -0.69 19.58 -9.70
C PHE A 118 -1.91 18.99 -9.01
N ALA A 119 -3.07 19.07 -9.66
CA ALA A 119 -4.26 18.38 -9.19
C ALA A 119 -5.06 17.80 -10.35
N PHE A 120 -5.73 16.70 -10.04
CA PHE A 120 -6.67 16.00 -10.88
C PHE A 120 -7.97 15.82 -10.12
N ALA A 121 -9.10 16.18 -10.72
CA ALA A 121 -10.42 16.01 -10.16
C ALA A 121 -11.33 15.28 -11.14
N LEU A 122 -12.13 14.33 -10.66
CA LEU A 122 -13.17 13.68 -11.44
C LEU A 122 -14.54 14.16 -10.98
N PHE A 123 -15.41 14.41 -11.94
CA PHE A 123 -16.81 14.71 -11.74
C PHE A 123 -17.62 13.63 -12.43
N MET A 124 -18.63 13.13 -11.72
CA MET A 124 -19.66 12.31 -12.34
C MET A 124 -20.82 13.24 -12.64
N GLY A 125 -21.52 13.01 -13.76
CA GLY A 125 -22.64 13.85 -14.18
C GLY A 125 -23.57 14.21 -13.02
N ASN A 126 -23.98 15.47 -12.98
CA ASN A 126 -24.78 16.08 -11.92
C ASN A 126 -25.72 17.15 -12.51
N GLU A 127 -26.40 17.95 -11.69
CA GLU A 127 -27.30 19.00 -12.18
C GLU A 127 -26.60 20.02 -13.11
N ARG A 128 -25.28 20.18 -12.96
CA ARG A 128 -24.47 20.99 -13.87
C ARG A 128 -24.20 20.22 -15.14
N GLN A 129 -23.58 19.05 -15.10
CA GLN A 129 -23.10 18.36 -16.31
C GLN A 129 -23.81 17.03 -16.57
N SER A 130 -24.17 16.75 -17.83
CA SER A 130 -24.85 15.50 -18.18
C SER A 130 -23.96 14.27 -18.00
N GLY A 131 -22.71 14.29 -18.47
CA GLY A 131 -21.74 13.18 -18.39
C GLY A 131 -20.61 13.41 -17.38
N PRO A 132 -19.71 12.43 -17.20
CA PRO A 132 -18.51 12.62 -16.41
C PRO A 132 -17.50 13.51 -17.12
N SER A 133 -16.65 14.14 -16.33
CA SER A 133 -15.51 14.92 -16.80
C SER A 133 -14.33 14.80 -15.84
N ALA A 134 -13.16 15.12 -16.37
CA ALA A 134 -11.94 15.23 -15.61
C ALA A 134 -11.38 16.64 -15.72
N VAL A 135 -10.94 17.22 -14.61
CA VAL A 135 -10.20 18.47 -14.63
C VAL A 135 -8.78 18.26 -14.13
N ILE A 136 -7.83 18.71 -14.94
CA ILE A 136 -6.42 18.85 -14.60
C ILE A 136 -6.17 20.33 -14.28
N LEU A 137 -5.54 20.57 -13.14
CA LEU A 137 -5.12 21.89 -12.68
C LEU A 137 -3.63 21.87 -12.38
N SER A 138 -2.89 22.84 -12.92
CA SER A 138 -1.46 23.00 -12.64
C SER A 138 -1.15 24.46 -12.33
N LYS A 139 -0.36 24.70 -11.28
CA LYS A 139 0.12 26.05 -10.91
C LYS A 139 1.45 26.33 -11.59
N VAL A 140 1.39 27.02 -12.71
CA VAL A 140 2.49 27.14 -13.67
C VAL A 140 3.28 28.44 -13.48
N GLY A 141 4.60 28.38 -13.67
CA GLY A 141 5.49 29.54 -13.53
C GLY A 141 5.43 30.49 -14.73
N THR A 142 5.31 29.97 -15.95
CA THR A 142 5.37 30.76 -17.19
C THR A 142 4.23 30.35 -18.14
N LYS A 143 3.21 31.21 -18.24
CA LYS A 143 2.00 30.96 -19.07
C LYS A 143 2.30 30.73 -20.55
N THR A 144 3.30 31.44 -21.07
CA THR A 144 3.50 31.60 -22.52
C THR A 144 3.98 30.32 -23.19
N ARG A 145 4.88 29.54 -22.58
CA ARG A 145 5.42 28.32 -23.21
C ARG A 145 4.39 27.19 -23.27
N LEU A 146 3.66 26.98 -22.19
CA LEU A 146 2.64 25.93 -22.10
C LEU A 146 1.46 26.22 -23.02
N ALA A 147 1.01 27.49 -23.07
CA ALA A 147 0.00 27.92 -24.03
C ALA A 147 0.46 27.66 -25.47
N THR A 148 1.70 28.02 -25.81
CA THR A 148 2.26 27.75 -27.15
C THR A 148 2.34 26.26 -27.45
N ALA A 149 2.73 25.41 -26.48
CA ALA A 149 2.78 23.96 -26.68
C ALA A 149 1.39 23.37 -26.96
N LEU A 150 0.38 23.74 -26.16
CA LEU A 150 -1.01 23.30 -26.35
C LEU A 150 -1.60 23.80 -27.68
N ILE A 151 -1.30 25.04 -28.07
CA ILE A 151 -1.72 25.59 -29.37
C ILE A 151 -0.97 24.86 -30.52
N SER A 152 0.31 24.55 -30.35
CA SER A 152 1.06 23.83 -31.39
C SER A 152 0.55 22.40 -31.59
N LEU A 153 0.05 21.74 -30.53
CA LEU A 153 -0.62 20.46 -30.62
C LEU A 153 -1.91 20.55 -31.46
N SER A 154 -2.65 21.67 -31.36
CA SER A 154 -3.82 21.89 -32.22
C SER A 154 -3.44 22.21 -33.66
N ASP A 155 -2.34 22.95 -33.89
CA ASP A 155 -1.90 23.35 -35.23
C ASP A 155 -1.34 22.17 -36.06
N GLN A 156 -1.00 21.04 -35.42
CA GLN A 156 -0.54 19.81 -36.10
C GLN A 156 -1.69 18.98 -36.71
N GLY A 157 -2.96 19.38 -36.54
CA GLY A 157 -4.11 18.75 -37.19
C GLY A 157 -5.13 19.77 -37.70
N ASP A 158 -6.16 19.33 -38.44
CA ASP A 158 -7.31 20.18 -38.84
C ASP A 158 -8.22 20.60 -37.66
N ALA A 159 -7.74 20.43 -36.42
CA ALA A 159 -8.50 20.69 -35.21
C ALA A 159 -8.67 22.19 -35.00
N GLN A 160 -9.84 22.72 -35.37
CA GLN A 160 -10.21 24.09 -35.04
C GLN A 160 -10.59 24.20 -33.58
N TYR A 161 -10.03 25.20 -32.89
CA TYR A 161 -10.47 25.57 -31.55
C TYR A 161 -11.45 26.73 -31.59
N GLU A 162 -12.48 26.66 -30.75
CA GLU A 162 -13.39 27.76 -30.48
C GLU A 162 -12.88 28.58 -29.30
N LYS A 163 -12.87 29.91 -29.44
CA LYS A 163 -12.59 30.83 -28.33
C LYS A 163 -13.90 31.22 -27.67
N ILE A 164 -14.02 30.94 -26.37
CA ILE A 164 -15.21 31.27 -25.59
C ILE A 164 -14.81 32.31 -24.54
N ASP A 165 -15.36 33.52 -24.64
CA ASP A 165 -15.15 34.56 -23.64
C ASP A 165 -16.09 34.35 -22.43
N TYR A 166 -15.51 34.12 -21.26
CA TYR A 166 -16.22 33.85 -20.01
C TYR A 166 -15.72 34.76 -18.89
N LYS A 167 -16.53 35.74 -18.48
CA LYS A 167 -16.21 36.69 -17.38
C LYS A 167 -14.81 37.32 -17.50
N GLY A 168 -14.39 37.67 -18.71
CA GLY A 168 -13.07 38.26 -18.99
C GLY A 168 -11.92 37.25 -19.05
N THR A 169 -12.21 35.95 -19.02
CA THR A 169 -11.27 34.86 -19.26
C THR A 169 -11.60 34.21 -20.60
N THR A 170 -10.60 34.00 -21.46
CA THR A 170 -10.77 33.25 -22.71
C THR A 170 -10.55 31.76 -22.46
N LEU A 171 -11.57 30.95 -22.75
CA LEU A 171 -11.47 29.50 -22.80
C LEU A 171 -11.20 29.07 -24.25
N TYR A 172 -10.35 28.06 -24.41
CA TYR A 172 -10.05 27.45 -25.70
C TYR A 172 -10.68 26.06 -25.71
N HIS A 173 -11.71 25.89 -26.52
CA HIS A 173 -12.44 24.63 -26.65
C HIS A 173 -12.03 23.91 -27.93
N MET A 174 -11.65 22.65 -27.81
CA MET A 174 -11.37 21.74 -28.91
C MET A 174 -12.42 20.64 -28.88
N ALA A 175 -13.25 20.60 -29.91
CA ALA A 175 -14.21 19.52 -30.08
C ALA A 175 -13.48 18.20 -30.39
N GLY A 176 -14.01 17.10 -29.87
CA GLY A 176 -13.54 15.77 -30.20
C GLY A 176 -13.68 15.47 -31.70
N THR A 177 -12.76 14.68 -32.23
CA THR A 177 -12.81 14.14 -33.59
C THR A 177 -13.26 12.68 -33.55
N GLU A 178 -13.53 12.06 -34.70
CA GLU A 178 -13.80 10.62 -34.76
C GLU A 178 -12.63 9.79 -34.18
N GLU A 179 -11.39 10.22 -34.42
CA GLU A 179 -10.20 9.57 -33.89
C GLU A 179 -10.00 9.81 -32.39
N ASN A 180 -10.38 10.99 -31.90
CA ASN A 180 -10.30 11.36 -30.49
C ASN A 180 -11.61 12.03 -30.03
N PRO A 181 -12.61 11.27 -29.57
CA PRO A 181 -13.95 11.78 -29.27
C PRO A 181 -14.02 12.59 -27.96
N MET A 182 -12.89 12.85 -27.30
CA MET A 182 -12.87 13.64 -26.07
C MET A 182 -12.74 15.13 -26.42
N ASP A 183 -13.79 15.87 -26.10
CA ASP A 183 -13.75 17.32 -26.02
C ASP A 183 -12.77 17.77 -24.94
N MET A 184 -11.99 18.82 -25.25
CA MET A 184 -11.02 19.40 -24.34
C MET A 184 -11.21 20.90 -24.27
N THR A 185 -11.36 21.45 -23.06
CA THR A 185 -11.40 22.90 -22.84
C THR A 185 -10.25 23.29 -21.93
N PHE A 186 -9.46 24.30 -22.28
CA PHE A 186 -8.39 24.78 -21.41
C PHE A 186 -8.37 26.30 -21.28
N THR A 187 -7.80 26.80 -20.19
CA THR A 187 -7.61 28.24 -19.96
C THR A 187 -6.49 28.52 -18.96
N PHE A 188 -6.11 29.78 -18.84
CA PHE A 188 -5.18 30.30 -17.85
C PHE A 188 -5.84 31.39 -17.02
N VAL A 189 -6.01 31.15 -15.72
CA VAL A 189 -6.55 32.13 -14.78
C VAL A 189 -5.55 32.35 -13.66
N GLN A 190 -5.18 33.60 -13.41
CA GLN A 190 -4.08 33.97 -12.50
C GLN A 190 -2.79 33.20 -12.87
N ASN A 191 -2.25 32.33 -12.03
CA ASN A 191 -1.08 31.50 -12.31
C ASN A 191 -1.44 30.00 -12.47
N MET A 192 -2.70 29.68 -12.74
CA MET A 192 -3.16 28.31 -12.93
C MET A 192 -3.50 28.05 -14.38
N MET A 193 -3.01 26.92 -14.90
CA MET A 193 -3.56 26.27 -16.07
C MET A 193 -4.71 25.37 -15.61
N LEU A 194 -5.84 25.49 -16.30
CA LEU A 194 -6.99 24.62 -16.13
C LEU A 194 -7.25 23.88 -17.44
N MET A 195 -7.51 22.58 -17.37
CA MET A 195 -7.87 21.76 -18.52
C MET A 195 -8.98 20.79 -18.12
N GLU A 196 -10.13 20.89 -18.76
CA GLU A 196 -11.27 19.98 -18.61
C GLU A 196 -11.34 19.05 -19.82
N LEU A 197 -11.48 17.75 -19.54
CA LEU A 197 -11.81 16.71 -20.51
C LEU A 197 -13.27 16.31 -20.29
N GLY A 198 -14.12 16.60 -21.27
CA GLY A 198 -15.56 16.38 -21.18
C GLY A 198 -16.33 17.24 -22.18
N THR A 199 -17.54 16.80 -22.51
CA THR A 199 -18.40 17.41 -23.56
C THR A 199 -19.00 18.76 -23.20
N GLU A 200 -18.80 19.21 -21.97
CA GLU A 200 -19.31 20.49 -21.47
C GLU A 200 -18.19 21.21 -20.71
N ASN A 201 -18.20 22.54 -20.72
CA ASN A 201 -17.20 23.39 -20.05
C ASN A 201 -17.65 23.88 -18.65
N LYS A 202 -18.53 23.12 -17.99
CA LYS A 202 -19.20 23.57 -16.77
C LYS A 202 -18.32 23.47 -15.53
N ASN A 203 -17.38 22.52 -15.46
CA ASN A 203 -16.50 22.44 -14.30
C ASN A 203 -15.36 23.44 -14.40
N ILE A 204 -14.80 23.65 -15.60
CA ILE A 204 -13.76 24.67 -15.80
C ILE A 204 -14.32 26.07 -15.50
N THR A 205 -15.54 26.40 -15.95
CA THR A 205 -16.18 27.69 -15.63
C THR A 205 -16.49 27.83 -14.13
N ALA A 206 -16.92 26.76 -13.46
CA ALA A 206 -17.10 26.76 -12.01
C ALA A 206 -15.78 26.97 -11.24
N ILE A 207 -14.68 26.42 -11.73
CA ILE A 207 -13.35 26.65 -11.15
C ILE A 207 -12.93 28.11 -11.38
N VAL A 208 -13.14 28.66 -12.58
CA VAL A 208 -12.90 30.09 -12.86
C VAL A 208 -13.70 30.97 -11.89
N ASP A 209 -14.96 30.65 -11.63
CA ASP A 209 -15.80 31.37 -10.67
C ASP A 209 -15.27 31.31 -9.24
N LEU A 210 -14.78 30.14 -8.79
CA LEU A 210 -14.16 29.97 -7.48
C LEU A 210 -12.85 30.78 -7.36
N ILE A 211 -12.04 30.82 -8.44
CA ILE A 211 -10.81 31.62 -8.49
C ILE A 211 -11.11 33.12 -8.43
N LEU A 212 -12.09 33.58 -9.21
CA LEU A 212 -12.45 35.00 -9.30
C LEU A 212 -13.15 35.51 -8.03
N SER A 213 -13.95 34.67 -7.36
CA SER A 213 -14.63 35.04 -6.11
C SER A 213 -13.68 35.09 -4.91
N GLY A 214 -12.70 34.17 -4.85
CA GLY A 214 -11.68 34.14 -3.81
C GLY A 214 -12.16 33.78 -2.39
N ASP A 215 -13.46 33.50 -2.20
CA ASP A 215 -14.01 33.14 -0.88
C ASP A 215 -14.01 31.62 -0.63
N GLY A 216 -13.79 30.82 -1.68
CA GLY A 216 -13.73 29.36 -1.64
C GLY A 216 -15.05 28.68 -1.24
N LYS A 217 -16.17 29.41 -1.20
CA LYS A 217 -17.48 28.81 -0.89
C LYS A 217 -17.89 27.87 -2.01
N GLY A 218 -18.25 26.64 -1.66
CA GLY A 218 -18.56 25.60 -2.64
C GLY A 218 -17.35 24.88 -3.21
N SER A 219 -16.14 25.14 -2.69
CA SER A 219 -14.95 24.35 -3.02
C SER A 219 -14.90 23.01 -2.27
N LEU A 220 -14.18 22.05 -2.85
CA LEU A 220 -13.91 20.74 -2.29
C LEU A 220 -13.20 20.82 -0.95
N LYS A 221 -12.26 21.76 -0.80
CA LYS A 221 -11.61 22.03 0.49
C LYS A 221 -12.61 22.28 1.62
N ASN A 222 -13.79 22.82 1.31
CA ASN A 222 -14.84 23.09 2.29
C ASN A 222 -15.83 21.93 2.50
N HIS A 223 -15.78 20.90 1.66
CA HIS A 223 -16.64 19.73 1.76
C HIS A 223 -16.37 18.94 3.06
N PRO A 224 -17.40 18.59 3.87
CA PRO A 224 -17.20 17.92 5.16
C PRO A 224 -16.43 16.61 5.08
N ARG A 225 -16.68 15.79 4.05
CA ARG A 225 -15.96 14.52 3.86
C ARG A 225 -14.50 14.73 3.45
N PHE A 226 -14.23 15.75 2.63
CA PHE A 226 -12.87 16.09 2.23
C PHE A 226 -12.07 16.59 3.43
N LYS A 227 -12.65 17.49 4.23
CA LYS A 227 -12.05 17.96 5.50
C LYS A 227 -11.73 16.79 6.44
N ARG A 228 -12.62 15.80 6.53
CA ARG A 228 -12.39 14.61 7.36
C ARG A 228 -11.15 13.83 6.92
N VAL A 229 -10.99 13.55 5.62
CA VAL A 229 -9.84 12.77 5.13
C VAL A 229 -8.53 13.56 5.06
N THR A 230 -8.61 14.90 5.02
CA THR A 230 -7.45 15.82 4.98
C THR A 230 -7.13 16.46 6.33
N ALA A 231 -7.85 16.11 7.39
CA ALA A 231 -7.56 16.58 8.75
C ALA A 231 -6.27 15.91 9.28
N GLN A 232 -5.12 16.42 8.83
CA GLN A 232 -3.85 16.34 9.54
C GLN A 232 -3.56 17.72 10.12
N GLU A 233 -3.16 17.76 11.38
CA GLU A 233 -2.99 19.00 12.13
C GLU A 233 -1.85 19.85 11.53
N GLY A 234 -2.18 21.07 11.09
CA GLY A 234 -1.22 22.17 10.94
C GLY A 234 -0.14 22.03 9.87
N GLU A 235 -0.15 20.98 9.07
CA GLU A 235 0.94 20.66 8.13
C GLU A 235 0.59 20.98 6.66
N SER A 236 1.61 21.32 5.87
CA SER A 236 1.52 21.42 4.41
C SER A 236 1.59 20.01 3.82
N HIS A 237 0.50 19.57 3.20
CA HIS A 237 0.45 18.26 2.55
C HIS A 237 1.35 18.27 1.31
N MET A 238 2.11 17.19 1.11
CA MET A 238 2.75 16.89 -0.17
C MET A 238 1.73 16.30 -1.14
N GLN A 239 0.86 15.40 -0.66
CA GLN A 239 -0.14 14.74 -1.49
C GLN A 239 -1.47 14.67 -0.74
N VAL A 240 -2.56 14.72 -1.52
CA VAL A 240 -3.91 14.46 -1.04
C VAL A 240 -4.62 13.56 -2.03
N LEU A 241 -5.28 12.52 -1.53
CA LEU A 241 -6.19 11.65 -2.26
C LEU A 241 -7.58 11.75 -1.61
N TYR A 242 -8.63 11.79 -2.42
CA TYR A 242 -10.00 11.76 -1.97
C TYR A 242 -10.88 11.07 -3.02
N VAL A 243 -11.77 10.22 -2.56
CA VAL A 243 -12.77 9.52 -3.37
C VAL A 243 -14.07 9.44 -2.57
N ASN A 244 -15.12 10.04 -3.11
CA ASN A 244 -16.48 9.98 -2.61
C ASN A 244 -17.21 8.79 -3.25
N ALA A 245 -16.94 7.60 -2.71
CA ALA A 245 -17.51 6.33 -3.16
C ALA A 245 -19.05 6.39 -3.23
N LYS A 246 -19.72 7.01 -2.23
CA LYS A 246 -21.18 7.17 -2.23
C LYS A 246 -21.68 7.95 -3.45
N SER A 247 -21.02 9.04 -3.84
CA SER A 247 -21.40 9.80 -5.03
C SER A 247 -21.12 9.06 -6.35
N ILE A 248 -20.03 8.28 -6.42
CA ILE A 248 -19.75 7.43 -7.58
C ILE A 248 -20.88 6.39 -7.75
N LEU A 249 -21.25 5.71 -6.67
CA LEU A 249 -22.31 4.69 -6.68
C LEU A 249 -23.68 5.25 -7.09
N THR A 250 -24.00 6.49 -6.74
CA THR A 250 -25.26 7.13 -7.17
C THR A 250 -25.26 7.52 -8.65
N SER A 251 -24.09 7.78 -9.23
CA SER A 251 -23.98 8.28 -10.61
C SER A 251 -23.66 7.19 -11.64
N ILE A 252 -23.13 6.04 -11.22
CA ILE A 252 -22.66 5.00 -12.15
C ILE A 252 -23.77 4.35 -12.98
N ASP A 253 -25.02 4.42 -12.52
CA ASP A 253 -26.20 3.95 -13.26
C ASP A 253 -26.79 5.01 -14.21
N SER A 254 -26.15 6.19 -14.32
CA SER A 254 -26.62 7.23 -15.22
C SER A 254 -26.47 6.81 -16.69
N PRO A 255 -27.49 7.00 -17.54
CA PRO A 255 -27.38 6.73 -18.98
C PRO A 255 -26.35 7.64 -19.67
N ALA A 256 -25.93 8.73 -19.03
CA ALA A 256 -24.92 9.64 -19.55
C ALA A 256 -23.47 9.21 -19.23
N MET A 257 -23.28 8.04 -18.62
CA MET A 257 -21.95 7.46 -18.44
C MET A 257 -21.33 7.03 -19.79
N PRO A 258 -20.00 7.16 -19.99
CA PRO A 258 -19.30 6.73 -21.18
C PRO A 258 -19.51 5.23 -21.43
N GLU A 259 -19.41 4.81 -22.69
CA GLU A 259 -19.63 3.42 -23.13
C GLU A 259 -18.87 2.38 -22.28
N LEU A 260 -17.64 2.69 -21.86
CA LEU A 260 -16.84 1.82 -20.97
C LEU A 260 -17.56 1.49 -19.65
N PHE A 261 -18.34 2.43 -19.11
CA PHE A 261 -19.13 2.27 -17.90
C PHE A 261 -20.57 1.82 -18.20
N GLN A 262 -20.92 1.60 -19.48
CA GLN A 262 -22.19 0.98 -19.86
C GLN A 262 -22.15 -0.55 -19.79
N ASP A 263 -20.95 -1.12 -19.77
CA ASP A 263 -20.71 -2.53 -19.52
C ASP A 263 -21.18 -2.93 -18.11
N GLU A 264 -22.03 -3.95 -18.02
CA GLU A 264 -22.64 -4.38 -16.77
C GLU A 264 -21.62 -4.96 -15.79
N ASP A 265 -20.62 -5.69 -16.28
CA ASP A 265 -19.58 -6.29 -15.45
C ASP A 265 -18.68 -5.21 -14.86
N VAL A 266 -18.31 -4.19 -15.65
CA VAL A 266 -17.55 -3.02 -15.17
C VAL A 266 -18.33 -2.28 -14.08
N ARG A 267 -19.62 -1.99 -14.30
CA ARG A 267 -20.45 -1.32 -13.29
C ARG A 267 -20.59 -2.15 -12.02
N ASN A 268 -20.87 -3.44 -12.15
CA ASN A 268 -21.04 -4.33 -11.00
C ASN A 268 -19.73 -4.50 -10.23
N GLY A 269 -18.58 -4.53 -10.93
CA GLY A 269 -17.26 -4.53 -10.33
C GLY A 269 -17.00 -3.28 -9.48
N ILE A 270 -17.28 -2.09 -10.02
CA ILE A 270 -17.14 -0.82 -9.29
C ILE A 270 -18.11 -0.76 -8.11
N LYS A 271 -19.38 -1.15 -8.31
CA LYS A 271 -20.40 -1.20 -7.25
C LYS A 271 -19.94 -2.09 -6.11
N THR A 272 -19.48 -3.30 -6.42
CA THR A 272 -18.99 -4.25 -5.43
C THR A 272 -17.79 -3.67 -4.67
N ALA A 273 -16.80 -3.13 -5.39
CA ALA A 273 -15.58 -2.57 -4.80
C ALA A 273 -15.83 -1.38 -3.88
N LEU A 274 -16.84 -0.54 -4.17
CA LEU A 274 -17.11 0.68 -3.44
C LEU A 274 -18.30 0.58 -2.48
N SER A 275 -19.10 -0.49 -2.55
CA SER A 275 -20.37 -0.62 -1.79
C SER A 275 -20.22 -0.43 -0.29
N SER A 276 -19.12 -0.89 0.31
CA SER A 276 -18.84 -0.79 1.75
C SER A 276 -18.19 0.53 2.17
N LEU A 277 -17.98 1.47 1.25
CA LEU A 277 -17.28 2.73 1.50
C LEU A 277 -18.19 3.92 1.20
N GLU A 278 -18.29 4.84 2.16
CA GLU A 278 -18.87 6.16 1.93
C GLU A 278 -17.83 7.08 1.27
N THR A 279 -16.59 7.05 1.78
CA THR A 279 -15.48 7.86 1.32
C THR A 279 -14.17 7.19 1.68
N ILE A 280 -13.17 7.30 0.80
CA ILE A 280 -11.79 6.98 1.10
C ILE A 280 -10.92 8.17 0.72
N GLY A 281 -9.90 8.43 1.49
CA GLY A 281 -8.93 9.45 1.15
C GLY A 281 -7.72 9.37 2.05
N GLY A 282 -6.84 10.33 1.89
CA GLY A 282 -5.67 10.44 2.71
C GLY A 282 -4.78 11.58 2.28
N SER A 283 -3.75 11.81 3.06
CA SER A 283 -2.75 12.80 2.76
C SER A 283 -1.38 12.33 3.21
N ALA A 284 -0.38 12.71 2.43
CA ALA A 284 1.02 12.50 2.76
C ALA A 284 1.65 13.83 3.10
N VAL A 285 2.43 13.86 4.18
CA VAL A 285 3.21 14.99 4.64
C VAL A 285 4.65 14.55 4.81
N VAL A 286 5.54 15.46 4.46
CA VAL A 286 6.97 15.37 4.74
C VAL A 286 7.25 15.89 6.13
N LYS A 287 7.97 15.11 6.92
CA LYS A 287 8.55 15.53 8.19
C LYS A 287 10.08 15.46 8.12
N PRO A 288 10.82 16.17 9.00
CA PRO A 288 12.28 16.13 9.01
C PRO A 288 12.90 14.73 9.17
N ASP A 289 12.12 13.78 9.68
CA ASP A 289 12.50 12.40 9.97
C ASP A 289 11.82 11.37 9.04
N GLY A 290 11.08 11.80 8.02
CA GLY A 290 10.56 10.92 6.97
C GLY A 290 9.18 11.28 6.42
N LEU A 291 8.54 10.31 5.76
CA LEU A 291 7.21 10.48 5.13
C LEU A 291 6.11 9.98 6.08
N PHE A 292 5.11 10.83 6.31
CA PHE A 292 3.93 10.52 7.11
C PHE A 292 2.69 10.51 6.23
N THR A 293 2.03 9.36 6.10
CA THR A 293 0.81 9.22 5.32
C THR A 293 -0.35 8.83 6.23
N LYS A 294 -1.45 9.60 6.21
CA LYS A 294 -2.70 9.22 6.88
C LYS A 294 -3.71 8.87 5.81
N PHE A 295 -4.27 7.67 5.89
CA PHE A 295 -5.43 7.24 5.13
C PHE A 295 -6.64 7.22 6.05
N VAL A 296 -7.78 7.65 5.53
CA VAL A 296 -9.07 7.61 6.21
C VAL A 296 -10.05 6.92 5.29
N MET A 297 -10.63 5.83 5.78
CA MET A 297 -11.73 5.12 5.14
C MET A 297 -12.97 5.30 5.99
N VAL A 298 -14.05 5.77 5.40
CA VAL A 298 -15.35 5.92 6.07
C VAL A 298 -16.25 4.81 5.55
N PRO A 299 -16.61 3.82 6.39
CA PRO A 299 -17.50 2.75 5.97
C PRO A 299 -18.90 3.25 5.61
N ASN A 300 -19.57 2.53 4.72
CA ASN A 300 -20.97 2.77 4.41
C ASN A 300 -21.86 1.83 5.25
N TYR A 301 -22.14 2.24 6.48
CA TYR A 301 -22.97 1.45 7.40
C TYR A 301 -24.40 1.18 6.87
N ASP A 302 -24.89 1.96 5.90
CA ASP A 302 -26.22 1.74 5.30
C ASP A 302 -26.27 0.48 4.42
N THR A 303 -25.14 0.10 3.81
CA THR A 303 -25.01 -1.01 2.85
C THR A 303 -24.25 -2.21 3.42
N ASP A 304 -23.47 -2.01 4.49
CA ASP A 304 -22.73 -3.08 5.15
C ASP A 304 -23.65 -4.11 5.82
N ASN A 305 -23.26 -5.38 5.77
CA ASN A 305 -23.91 -6.43 6.55
C ASN A 305 -23.52 -6.32 8.05
N GLU A 306 -24.30 -6.94 8.94
CA GLU A 306 -24.07 -6.88 10.39
C GLU A 306 -22.65 -7.32 10.80
N GLN A 307 -22.06 -8.25 10.05
CA GLN A 307 -20.72 -8.74 10.31
C GLN A 307 -19.65 -7.68 10.02
N LEU A 308 -19.73 -7.00 8.88
CA LEU A 308 -18.83 -5.89 8.53
C LEU A 308 -19.01 -4.73 9.52
N LYS A 309 -20.26 -4.39 9.87
CA LYS A 309 -20.54 -3.38 10.92
C LYS A 309 -19.85 -3.73 12.24
N LYS A 310 -19.90 -5.00 12.65
CA LYS A 310 -19.22 -5.48 13.86
C LYS A 310 -17.70 -5.34 13.78
N VAL A 311 -17.10 -5.67 12.63
CA VAL A 311 -15.65 -5.47 12.43
C VAL A 311 -15.32 -3.98 12.53
N TRP A 312 -16.05 -3.09 11.85
CA TRP A 312 -15.80 -1.65 11.86
C TRP A 312 -16.06 -0.99 13.21
N SER A 313 -16.88 -1.61 14.04
CA SER A 313 -17.20 -1.12 15.39
C SER A 313 -16.29 -1.71 16.47
N SER A 314 -15.28 -2.50 16.10
CA SER A 314 -14.36 -3.11 17.06
C SER A 314 -13.50 -2.03 17.72
N ALA A 315 -13.62 -1.89 19.03
CA ALA A 315 -12.85 -0.91 19.79
C ALA A 315 -11.34 -1.24 19.77
N PRO A 316 -10.45 -0.26 19.59
CA PRO A 316 -9.01 -0.47 19.71
C PRO A 316 -8.62 -1.10 21.05
N GLN A 317 -7.65 -2.02 21.06
CA GLN A 317 -7.14 -2.71 22.25
C GLN A 317 -5.61 -2.65 22.29
N PRO A 318 -4.97 -2.80 23.46
CA PRO A 318 -3.52 -2.96 23.51
C PRO A 318 -3.09 -4.29 22.87
N SER A 319 -1.95 -4.30 22.17
CA SER A 319 -1.33 -5.55 21.71
C SER A 319 -0.49 -6.16 22.83
N LYS A 320 -0.89 -7.34 23.32
CA LYS A 320 -0.07 -8.09 24.28
C LYS A 320 1.15 -8.69 23.61
N ALA A 321 1.00 -9.12 22.36
CA ALA A 321 2.06 -9.77 21.61
C ALA A 321 3.32 -8.91 21.47
N LEU A 322 3.16 -7.58 21.38
CA LEU A 322 4.28 -6.64 21.26
C LEU A 322 5.34 -6.80 22.37
N GLY A 323 4.93 -7.13 23.61
CA GLY A 323 5.84 -7.34 24.74
C GLY A 323 6.58 -8.68 24.73
N MET A 324 6.36 -9.52 23.71
CA MET A 324 7.02 -10.81 23.52
C MET A 324 7.92 -10.82 22.27
N VAL A 325 7.95 -9.73 21.52
CA VAL A 325 8.69 -9.64 20.25
C VAL A 325 10.16 -9.33 20.54
N PRO A 326 11.12 -10.14 20.08
CA PRO A 326 12.54 -9.85 20.24
C PRO A 326 12.97 -8.51 19.63
N ARG A 327 13.93 -7.84 20.27
CA ARG A 327 14.47 -6.53 19.85
C ARG A 327 14.84 -6.45 18.36
N ASP A 328 15.53 -7.45 17.85
CA ASP A 328 16.07 -7.45 16.48
C ASP A 328 15.07 -7.96 15.45
N THR A 329 13.79 -7.62 15.60
CA THR A 329 12.75 -8.12 14.70
C THR A 329 12.76 -7.41 13.33
N ILE A 330 12.75 -8.18 12.24
CA ILE A 330 12.68 -7.68 10.86
C ILE A 330 11.28 -7.13 10.58
N PHE A 331 10.26 -7.92 10.87
CA PHE A 331 8.86 -7.62 10.58
C PHE A 331 8.00 -8.04 11.76
N PHE A 332 7.12 -7.16 12.22
CA PHE A 332 6.07 -7.46 13.20
C PHE A 332 4.74 -6.96 12.67
N SER A 333 3.68 -7.75 12.82
CA SER A 333 2.32 -7.31 12.59
C SER A 333 1.40 -7.96 13.61
N SER A 334 0.41 -7.19 14.08
CA SER A 334 -0.62 -7.70 14.96
C SER A 334 -1.96 -7.06 14.62
N SER A 335 -3.04 -7.80 14.87
CA SER A 335 -4.43 -7.36 14.73
C SER A 335 -5.15 -7.70 16.01
N GLN A 336 -5.83 -6.73 16.63
CA GLN A 336 -6.53 -6.86 17.91
C GLN A 336 -8.07 -6.84 17.73
N SER A 337 -8.53 -6.79 16.49
CA SER A 337 -9.95 -6.82 16.12
C SER A 337 -10.27 -8.00 15.22
N MET A 338 -9.61 -9.13 15.44
CA MET A 338 -9.84 -10.34 14.65
C MET A 338 -11.16 -11.00 15.09
N ASP A 339 -12.09 -11.18 14.15
CA ASP A 339 -13.30 -11.99 14.33
C ASP A 339 -13.26 -13.11 13.29
N LEU A 340 -12.49 -14.17 13.55
CA LEU A 340 -12.24 -15.23 12.56
C LEU A 340 -13.53 -15.88 12.06
N ALA A 341 -14.47 -16.17 12.95
CA ALA A 341 -15.76 -16.75 12.58
C ALA A 341 -16.54 -15.81 11.66
N GLY A 342 -16.58 -14.53 12.01
CA GLY A 342 -17.22 -13.51 11.21
C GLY A 342 -16.56 -13.28 9.85
N MET A 343 -15.24 -13.16 9.82
CA MET A 343 -14.43 -13.01 8.61
C MET A 343 -14.61 -14.21 7.69
N TRP A 344 -14.63 -15.43 8.23
CA TRP A 344 -14.88 -16.65 7.48
C TRP A 344 -16.26 -16.64 6.82
N ASN A 345 -17.31 -16.29 7.57
CA ASN A 345 -18.67 -16.19 7.02
C ASN A 345 -18.75 -15.15 5.90
N ASN A 346 -18.20 -13.95 6.13
CA ASN A 346 -18.17 -12.90 5.12
C ASN A 346 -17.35 -13.30 3.88
N TRP A 347 -16.23 -13.98 4.07
CA TRP A 347 -15.41 -14.49 2.96
C TRP A 347 -16.18 -15.53 2.14
N GLN A 348 -16.85 -16.49 2.78
CA GLN A 348 -17.70 -17.47 2.10
C GLN A 348 -18.82 -16.80 1.30
N GLU A 349 -19.55 -15.86 1.91
CA GLU A 349 -20.62 -15.13 1.21
C GLU A 349 -20.10 -14.36 -0.01
N ASN A 350 -18.99 -13.61 0.15
CA ASN A 350 -18.44 -12.81 -0.94
C ASN A 350 -17.88 -13.68 -2.07
N MET A 351 -17.21 -14.78 -1.74
CA MET A 351 -16.74 -15.76 -2.72
C MET A 351 -17.91 -16.36 -3.52
N ILE A 352 -18.97 -16.79 -2.85
CA ILE A 352 -20.16 -17.35 -3.50
C ILE A 352 -20.82 -16.32 -4.42
N ARG A 353 -20.90 -15.06 -3.99
CA ARG A 353 -21.46 -13.96 -4.80
C ARG A 353 -20.61 -13.64 -6.04
N GLN A 354 -19.28 -13.68 -5.93
CA GLN A 354 -18.38 -13.36 -7.03
C GLN A 354 -18.24 -14.52 -8.02
N ASN A 355 -18.07 -15.74 -7.52
CA ASN A 355 -17.91 -16.94 -8.34
C ASN A 355 -18.30 -18.19 -7.53
N ALA A 356 -19.55 -18.64 -7.68
CA ALA A 356 -20.08 -19.78 -6.94
C ALA A 356 -19.32 -21.10 -7.21
N GLU A 357 -18.83 -21.32 -8.44
CA GLU A 357 -18.08 -22.54 -8.79
C GLU A 357 -16.72 -22.58 -8.10
N GLN A 358 -15.95 -21.49 -8.19
CA GLN A 358 -14.67 -21.36 -7.51
C GLN A 358 -14.83 -21.43 -5.99
N ALA A 359 -15.88 -20.80 -5.44
CA ALA A 359 -16.22 -20.89 -4.03
C ALA A 359 -16.46 -22.34 -3.60
N ASN A 360 -17.28 -23.09 -4.36
CA ASN A 360 -17.55 -24.49 -4.06
C ASN A 360 -16.30 -25.38 -4.13
N ALA A 361 -15.40 -25.13 -5.09
CA ALA A 361 -14.14 -25.88 -5.20
C ALA A 361 -13.24 -25.66 -3.96
N ILE A 362 -13.12 -24.40 -3.50
CA ILE A 362 -12.33 -24.08 -2.32
C ILE A 362 -12.99 -24.62 -1.06
N LEU A 363 -14.31 -24.48 -0.91
CA LEU A 363 -15.05 -25.05 0.22
C LEU A 363 -14.95 -26.58 0.27
N THR A 364 -14.96 -27.26 -0.87
CA THR A 364 -14.74 -28.70 -0.95
C THR A 364 -13.33 -29.07 -0.49
N THR A 365 -12.32 -28.27 -0.87
CA THR A 365 -10.93 -28.46 -0.42
C THR A 365 -10.80 -28.26 1.08
N VAL A 366 -11.44 -27.23 1.63
CA VAL A 366 -11.48 -26.96 3.08
C VAL A 366 -12.18 -28.11 3.82
N ASN A 367 -13.35 -28.55 3.35
CA ASN A 367 -14.06 -29.68 3.96
C ASN A 367 -13.24 -30.99 3.89
N THR A 368 -12.50 -31.19 2.80
CA THR A 368 -11.58 -32.34 2.66
C THR A 368 -10.45 -32.25 3.67
N LEU A 369 -9.87 -31.05 3.85
CA LEU A 369 -8.85 -30.80 4.87
C LEU A 369 -9.43 -31.04 6.28
N GLU A 370 -10.60 -30.50 6.60
CA GLU A 370 -11.28 -30.69 7.88
C GLU A 370 -11.57 -32.18 8.15
N THR A 371 -12.01 -32.92 7.12
CA THR A 371 -12.25 -34.37 7.20
C THR A 371 -10.95 -35.13 7.46
N ASN A 372 -9.89 -34.81 6.72
CA ASN A 372 -8.57 -35.45 6.88
C ASN A 372 -7.94 -35.12 8.24
N LEU A 373 -8.17 -33.91 8.73
CA LEU A 373 -7.66 -33.47 10.02
C LEU A 373 -8.54 -33.94 11.20
N GLY A 374 -9.76 -34.43 10.96
CA GLY A 374 -10.70 -34.80 12.02
C GLY A 374 -11.07 -33.64 12.94
N MET A 375 -11.11 -32.43 12.38
CA MET A 375 -11.47 -31.19 13.09
C MET A 375 -12.05 -30.17 12.12
N THR A 376 -12.96 -29.33 12.59
CA THR A 376 -13.51 -28.22 11.80
C THR A 376 -12.96 -26.89 12.29
N LEU A 377 -12.73 -25.95 11.36
CA LEU A 377 -12.27 -24.61 11.69
C LEU A 377 -13.27 -23.91 12.62
N ARG A 378 -14.57 -24.09 12.36
CA ARG A 378 -15.65 -23.41 13.08
C ARG A 378 -15.86 -23.91 14.50
N GLU A 379 -15.78 -25.21 14.73
CA GLU A 379 -16.11 -25.81 16.02
C GLU A 379 -14.88 -26.06 16.90
N ASP A 380 -13.75 -26.40 16.28
CA ASP A 380 -12.53 -26.77 17.00
C ASP A 380 -11.51 -25.63 17.09
N VAL A 381 -11.37 -24.81 16.04
CA VAL A 381 -10.29 -23.80 15.97
C VAL A 381 -10.77 -22.43 16.43
N PHE A 382 -11.76 -21.84 15.77
CA PHE A 382 -12.21 -20.46 16.04
C PHE A 382 -12.63 -20.22 17.50
N PRO A 383 -13.30 -21.15 18.21
CA PRO A 383 -13.70 -20.91 19.60
C PRO A 383 -12.52 -20.84 20.58
N VAL A 384 -11.37 -21.41 20.22
CA VAL A 384 -10.14 -21.41 21.02
C VAL A 384 -9.37 -20.09 20.85
N LEU A 385 -9.47 -19.49 19.67
CA LEU A 385 -8.78 -18.25 19.33
C LEU A 385 -9.62 -17.04 19.77
N SER A 386 -8.94 -16.02 20.28
CA SER A 386 -9.51 -14.75 20.69
C SER A 386 -9.36 -13.70 19.57
N ASN A 387 -9.42 -12.42 19.93
CA ASN A 387 -9.41 -11.30 19.00
C ASN A 387 -8.02 -10.78 18.62
N GLU A 388 -6.94 -11.34 19.19
CA GLU A 388 -5.57 -10.94 18.86
C GLU A 388 -4.82 -12.05 18.11
N LEU A 389 -4.25 -11.67 16.96
CA LEU A 389 -3.28 -12.44 16.18
C LEU A 389 -2.07 -11.54 15.94
N ALA A 390 -0.89 -12.05 16.24
CA ALA A 390 0.35 -11.42 15.85
C ALA A 390 1.26 -12.41 15.12
N TYR A 391 2.12 -11.90 14.26
CA TYR A 391 3.16 -12.67 13.63
C TYR A 391 4.39 -11.79 13.41
N PHE A 392 5.55 -12.39 13.50
CA PHE A 392 6.80 -11.69 13.26
C PHE A 392 7.88 -12.61 12.71
N ILE A 393 8.74 -12.01 11.90
CA ILE A 393 9.98 -12.61 11.42
C ILE A 393 11.09 -11.81 12.09
N TYR A 394 11.88 -12.45 12.93
CA TYR A 394 12.96 -11.74 13.61
C TYR A 394 14.33 -11.96 12.99
N ASP A 395 14.53 -13.05 12.27
CA ASP A 395 15.81 -13.34 11.60
C ASP A 395 15.62 -14.30 10.42
N LEU A 396 16.65 -14.42 9.60
CA LEU A 396 16.78 -15.41 8.54
C LEU A 396 18.10 -16.15 8.73
N ASP A 397 18.03 -17.43 9.06
CA ASP A 397 19.22 -18.27 9.17
C ASP A 397 19.61 -18.78 7.76
N VAL A 398 20.70 -18.23 7.23
CA VAL A 398 21.26 -18.61 5.92
C VAL A 398 22.47 -19.55 6.04
N GLN A 399 22.78 -20.06 7.24
CA GLN A 399 23.94 -20.96 7.44
C GLN A 399 23.68 -22.39 6.95
N GLY A 400 22.41 -22.77 6.78
CA GLY A 400 22.00 -24.09 6.31
C GLY A 400 21.97 -24.24 4.79
N PHE A 401 21.69 -25.48 4.34
CA PHE A 401 21.42 -25.76 2.93
C PHE A 401 20.09 -25.17 2.45
N ILE A 402 19.21 -24.76 3.37
CA ILE A 402 17.96 -24.08 3.06
C ILE A 402 17.87 -22.93 4.05
N PRO A 403 17.68 -21.68 3.59
CA PRO A 403 17.44 -20.55 4.47
C PRO A 403 16.16 -20.77 5.28
N ILE A 404 16.26 -20.68 6.61
CA ILE A 404 15.12 -20.89 7.50
C ILE A 404 14.73 -19.55 8.12
N PRO A 405 13.55 -19.00 7.81
CA PRO A 405 13.05 -17.82 8.49
C PRO A 405 12.74 -18.19 9.94
N LYS A 406 13.22 -17.36 10.87
CA LYS A 406 12.84 -17.46 12.27
C LYS A 406 11.52 -16.72 12.47
N LEU A 407 10.45 -17.46 12.22
CA LEU A 407 9.06 -17.01 12.22
C LEU A 407 8.40 -17.39 13.55
N ALA A 408 7.56 -16.50 14.05
CA ALA A 408 6.62 -16.79 15.12
C ALA A 408 5.22 -16.28 14.77
N VAL A 409 4.21 -17.01 15.25
CA VAL A 409 2.80 -16.63 15.23
C VAL A 409 2.29 -16.74 16.66
N CYS A 410 1.68 -15.67 17.16
CA CYS A 410 1.07 -15.60 18.48
C CYS A 410 -0.44 -15.45 18.30
N PHE A 411 -1.19 -16.36 18.90
CA PHE A 411 -2.63 -16.26 19.00
C PHE A 411 -3.01 -16.00 20.44
N ARG A 412 -3.80 -14.98 20.68
CA ARG A 412 -4.50 -14.89 21.95
C ARG A 412 -5.55 -15.97 22.01
N ILE A 413 -5.63 -16.68 23.12
CA ILE A 413 -6.52 -17.84 23.30
C ILE A 413 -7.51 -17.61 24.44
N THR A 414 -8.66 -18.27 24.35
CA THR A 414 -9.73 -18.21 25.36
C THR A 414 -9.60 -19.31 26.42
N ASP A 415 -8.94 -20.42 26.07
CA ASP A 415 -8.79 -21.61 26.91
C ASP A 415 -7.46 -22.32 26.61
N ALA A 416 -6.51 -22.21 27.55
CA ALA A 416 -5.18 -22.82 27.44
C ALA A 416 -5.20 -24.32 27.25
N LYS A 417 -6.13 -25.02 27.92
CA LYS A 417 -6.21 -26.49 27.81
C LYS A 417 -6.69 -26.86 26.41
N LYS A 418 -7.74 -26.21 25.91
CA LYS A 418 -8.25 -26.48 24.56
C LYS A 418 -7.23 -26.12 23.48
N ALA A 419 -6.45 -25.04 23.66
CA ALA A 419 -5.38 -24.69 22.75
C ALA A 419 -4.29 -25.78 22.70
N ASN A 420 -3.87 -26.28 23.86
CA ASN A 420 -2.92 -27.40 23.91
C ASN A 420 -3.50 -28.67 23.26
N ASP A 421 -4.75 -29.03 23.59
CA ASP A 421 -5.43 -30.19 23.02
C ASP A 421 -5.58 -30.06 21.49
N LEU A 422 -5.84 -28.85 20.99
CA LEU A 422 -5.89 -28.54 19.55
C LEU A 422 -4.52 -28.79 18.88
N MET A 423 -3.42 -28.32 19.47
CA MET A 423 -2.08 -28.54 18.91
C MET A 423 -1.68 -30.03 18.91
N GLN A 424 -2.01 -30.77 19.98
CA GLN A 424 -1.79 -32.21 20.06
C GLN A 424 -2.59 -32.98 19.01
N ARG A 425 -3.86 -32.60 18.82
CA ARG A 425 -4.72 -33.15 17.76
C ARG A 425 -4.15 -32.84 16.39
N LEU A 426 -3.72 -31.60 16.13
CA LEU A 426 -3.15 -31.21 14.84
C LEU A 426 -1.95 -32.08 14.44
N VAL A 427 -1.00 -32.29 15.35
CA VAL A 427 0.16 -33.16 15.08
C VAL A 427 -0.26 -34.61 14.83
N SER A 428 -1.19 -35.13 15.64
CA SER A 428 -1.74 -36.48 15.46
C SER A 428 -2.43 -36.65 14.10
N SER A 429 -3.20 -35.65 13.69
CA SER A 429 -3.92 -35.63 12.43
C SER A 429 -2.99 -35.56 11.21
N ILE A 430 -1.90 -34.77 11.28
CA ILE A 430 -0.88 -34.74 10.23
C ILE A 430 -0.20 -36.12 10.09
N ASN A 431 0.12 -36.77 11.20
CA ASN A 431 0.68 -38.13 11.18
C ASN A 431 -0.27 -39.15 10.52
N ASN A 432 -1.57 -39.03 10.77
CA ASN A 432 -2.58 -39.89 10.16
C ASN A 432 -2.73 -39.60 8.65
N TRP A 433 -2.72 -38.31 8.26
CA TRP A 433 -2.90 -37.89 6.88
C TRP A 433 -1.75 -38.33 5.95
N VAL A 434 -0.50 -38.24 6.41
CA VAL A 434 0.67 -38.61 5.59
C VAL A 434 0.86 -40.14 5.46
N GLY A 435 0.00 -40.94 6.10
CA GLY A 435 -0.10 -42.38 5.80
C GLY A 435 0.91 -43.28 6.52
N GLY A 436 1.31 -42.91 7.73
CA GLY A 436 2.17 -43.74 8.57
C GLY A 436 3.66 -43.61 8.27
N GLY A 437 4.44 -43.85 9.31
CA GLY A 437 5.90 -43.72 9.32
C GLY A 437 6.68 -44.53 8.29
N ALA A 438 7.94 -44.14 8.06
CA ALA A 438 8.94 -45.05 7.52
C ALA A 438 8.98 -46.33 8.39
N PRO A 439 9.03 -47.53 7.79
CA PRO A 439 9.12 -48.77 8.53
C PRO A 439 10.42 -48.78 9.35
N VAL A 440 10.30 -48.93 10.67
CA VAL A 440 11.46 -49.15 11.56
C VAL A 440 11.74 -50.64 11.70
N ALA A 441 13.00 -50.98 12.02
CA ALA A 441 13.45 -52.34 12.22
C ALA A 441 12.63 -53.00 13.35
N GLY A 442 11.67 -53.83 12.98
CA GLY A 442 10.65 -54.38 13.90
C GLY A 442 9.23 -54.41 13.32
N GLY A 443 8.98 -53.75 12.18
CA GLY A 443 7.67 -53.76 11.50
C GLY A 443 6.68 -52.72 12.00
N GLU A 444 7.04 -51.95 13.03
CA GLU A 444 6.30 -50.75 13.44
C GLU A 444 6.67 -49.56 12.52
N THR A 445 5.79 -48.58 12.40
CA THR A 445 6.04 -47.35 11.63
C THR A 445 6.22 -46.17 12.59
N ALA A 446 7.38 -45.50 12.54
CA ALA A 446 7.65 -44.36 13.43
C ALA A 446 6.93 -43.11 12.93
N PRO A 447 6.17 -42.38 13.76
CA PRO A 447 5.39 -41.23 13.29
C PRO A 447 6.29 -40.20 12.62
N LEU A 448 5.78 -39.56 11.56
CA LEU A 448 6.51 -38.51 10.84
C LEU A 448 6.89 -37.36 11.78
N LEU A 449 5.92 -36.96 12.61
CA LEU A 449 6.04 -35.93 13.62
C LEU A 449 5.92 -36.53 15.02
N ALA A 450 6.80 -36.12 15.94
CA ALA A 450 6.68 -36.44 17.36
C ALA A 450 6.74 -35.17 18.19
N ILE A 451 5.92 -35.07 19.25
CA ILE A 451 6.02 -33.98 20.22
C ILE A 451 6.93 -34.44 21.34
N GLU A 452 7.98 -33.67 21.59
CA GLU A 452 8.81 -33.78 22.78
C GLU A 452 8.55 -32.61 23.72
N ASN A 453 8.26 -32.94 24.96
CA ASN A 453 8.07 -31.93 25.99
C ASN A 453 9.42 -31.56 26.61
N ALA A 454 9.71 -30.27 26.62
CA ALA A 454 10.83 -29.65 27.29
C ALA A 454 10.30 -28.58 28.27
N SER A 455 11.22 -27.94 28.97
CA SER A 455 10.92 -26.74 29.77
C SER A 455 12.02 -25.72 29.53
N PHE A 456 11.64 -24.46 29.37
CA PHE A 456 12.55 -23.34 29.31
C PHE A 456 12.05 -22.25 30.25
N MET A 457 12.88 -21.87 31.23
CA MET A 457 12.49 -20.91 32.27
C MET A 457 11.15 -21.26 32.95
N ASP A 458 10.97 -22.53 33.31
CA ASP A 458 9.75 -23.07 33.91
C ASP A 458 8.48 -22.98 33.04
N VAL A 459 8.62 -22.59 31.77
CA VAL A 459 7.54 -22.63 30.77
C VAL A 459 7.61 -23.98 30.04
N PRO A 460 6.54 -24.79 30.07
CA PRO A 460 6.45 -26.00 29.26
C PRO A 460 6.54 -25.66 27.77
N VAL A 461 7.44 -26.34 27.06
CA VAL A 461 7.66 -26.17 25.62
C VAL A 461 7.42 -27.50 24.92
N SER A 462 6.63 -27.47 23.86
CA SER A 462 6.39 -28.63 23.01
C SER A 462 7.18 -28.48 21.71
N VAL A 463 8.21 -29.32 21.53
CA VAL A 463 9.04 -29.36 20.31
C VAL A 463 8.51 -30.42 19.36
N ILE A 464 8.18 -30.03 18.13
CA ILE A 464 7.70 -30.93 17.08
C ILE A 464 8.92 -31.43 16.29
N LYS A 465 9.33 -32.67 16.53
CA LYS A 465 10.40 -33.35 15.80
C LYS A 465 9.91 -33.95 14.50
N ILE A 466 10.67 -33.74 13.42
CA ILE A 466 10.46 -34.38 12.12
C ILE A 466 11.42 -35.58 12.04
N ASN A 467 10.91 -36.79 12.27
CA ASN A 467 11.76 -37.97 12.49
C ASN A 467 12.42 -38.50 11.21
N GLN A 468 11.76 -38.37 10.06
CA GLN A 468 12.23 -39.00 8.81
C GLN A 468 13.19 -38.13 8.02
N PHE A 469 13.10 -36.81 8.17
CA PHE A 469 13.91 -35.83 7.44
C PHE A 469 14.27 -34.69 8.40
N PRO A 470 15.23 -34.91 9.33
CA PRO A 470 15.67 -33.84 10.21
C PRO A 470 16.33 -32.77 9.36
N VAL A 471 15.66 -31.62 9.23
CA VAL A 471 16.21 -30.43 8.59
C VAL A 471 16.91 -29.62 9.70
N PRO A 472 18.25 -29.49 9.69
CA PRO A 472 18.96 -28.70 10.68
C PRO A 472 18.37 -27.29 10.78
N GLY A 473 18.09 -26.83 11.99
CA GLY A 473 17.49 -25.52 12.24
C GLY A 473 15.96 -25.47 12.17
N LEU A 474 15.27 -26.47 11.61
CA LEU A 474 13.80 -26.54 11.59
C LEU A 474 13.30 -27.44 12.72
N THR A 475 12.87 -26.83 13.82
CA THR A 475 12.34 -27.53 14.99
C THR A 475 11.05 -26.86 15.46
N PRO A 476 9.95 -26.94 14.66
CA PRO A 476 8.74 -26.20 14.96
C PRO A 476 8.31 -26.46 16.39
N SER A 477 8.03 -25.39 17.14
CA SER A 477 7.78 -25.51 18.57
C SER A 477 6.59 -24.66 18.96
N TYR A 478 5.92 -25.01 20.03
CA TYR A 478 4.88 -24.16 20.61
C TYR A 478 4.94 -24.14 22.13
N ALA A 479 4.47 -23.04 22.71
CA ALA A 479 4.22 -22.90 24.14
C ALA A 479 2.96 -22.08 24.37
N ILE A 480 2.41 -22.20 25.59
CA ILE A 480 1.32 -21.35 26.05
C ILE A 480 1.86 -20.49 27.19
N LEU A 481 1.84 -19.17 26.98
CA LEU A 481 2.30 -18.18 27.95
C LEU A 481 1.14 -17.28 28.35
N GLY A 482 0.56 -17.53 29.53
CA GLY A 482 -0.66 -16.84 29.96
C GLY A 482 -1.84 -17.16 29.05
N ASP A 483 -2.40 -16.15 28.38
CA ASP A 483 -3.47 -16.28 27.40
C ASP A 483 -2.98 -16.23 25.95
N GLU A 484 -1.71 -16.56 25.68
CA GLU A 484 -1.09 -16.55 24.35
C GLU A 484 -0.58 -17.95 23.96
N LEU A 485 -1.03 -18.46 22.81
CA LEU A 485 -0.44 -19.61 22.13
C LEU A 485 0.62 -19.12 21.14
N ILE A 486 1.86 -19.51 21.35
CA ILE A 486 3.01 -19.09 20.54
C ILE A 486 3.48 -20.29 19.74
N ILE A 487 3.55 -20.17 18.42
CA ILE A 487 4.03 -21.20 17.50
C ILE A 487 5.21 -20.63 16.71
N THR A 488 6.32 -21.35 16.65
CA THR A 488 7.56 -20.91 16.02
C THR A 488 8.10 -21.92 15.02
N SER A 489 8.93 -21.47 14.08
CA SER A 489 9.62 -22.36 13.13
C SER A 489 10.75 -23.17 13.77
N ASN A 490 11.30 -22.72 14.90
CA ASN A 490 12.32 -23.43 15.65
C ASN A 490 12.24 -23.16 17.17
N SER A 491 12.78 -24.09 17.96
CA SER A 491 12.78 -24.03 19.44
C SER A 491 13.58 -22.87 20.02
N ASN A 492 14.66 -22.45 19.36
CA ASN A 492 15.48 -21.31 19.82
C ASN A 492 14.68 -20.00 19.75
N THR A 493 13.96 -19.77 18.66
CA THR A 493 13.01 -18.65 18.51
C THR A 493 12.03 -18.60 19.68
N LEU A 494 11.46 -19.75 20.06
CA LEU A 494 10.49 -19.83 21.15
C LEU A 494 11.14 -19.48 22.50
N ASN A 495 12.36 -19.96 22.74
CA ASN A 495 13.11 -19.65 23.96
C ASN A 495 13.42 -18.15 24.06
N GLU A 496 13.80 -17.50 22.96
CA GLU A 496 14.02 -16.05 22.92
C GLU A 496 12.72 -15.29 23.26
N ILE A 497 11.59 -15.68 22.66
CA ILE A 497 10.28 -15.08 22.96
C ILE A 497 9.92 -15.23 24.44
N ILE A 498 10.14 -16.42 25.02
CA ILE A 498 9.93 -16.65 26.45
C ILE A 498 10.87 -15.79 27.30
N ALA A 499 12.14 -15.64 26.90
CA ALA A 499 13.11 -14.81 27.62
C ALA A 499 12.72 -13.32 27.61
N VAL A 500 12.26 -12.80 26.46
CA VAL A 500 11.74 -11.44 26.29
C VAL A 500 10.50 -11.23 27.18
N ALA A 501 9.52 -12.13 27.10
CA ALA A 501 8.29 -12.03 27.89
C ALA A 501 8.53 -12.11 29.41
N ASN A 502 9.63 -12.72 29.84
CA ASN A 502 10.07 -12.77 31.24
C ASN A 502 11.06 -11.64 31.63
N GLY A 503 11.29 -10.66 30.75
CA GLY A 503 12.17 -9.51 31.00
C GLY A 503 13.65 -9.89 31.16
N LYS A 504 14.10 -10.99 30.54
CA LYS A 504 15.52 -11.40 30.51
C LYS A 504 16.25 -10.92 29.27
N GLN A 505 15.51 -10.47 28.26
CA GLN A 505 16.02 -9.88 27.03
C GLN A 505 15.20 -8.64 26.69
N ASP A 506 15.82 -7.73 25.95
CA ASP A 506 15.18 -6.54 25.40
C ASP A 506 14.08 -6.94 24.39
N ASP A 507 13.00 -6.18 24.38
CA ASP A 507 11.91 -6.39 23.41
C ASP A 507 12.01 -5.39 22.24
N LEU A 508 11.12 -5.53 21.26
CA LEU A 508 11.07 -4.68 20.07
C LEU A 508 11.04 -3.17 20.40
N ARG A 509 10.45 -2.77 21.53
CA ARG A 509 10.33 -1.36 21.93
C ARG A 509 11.68 -0.75 22.30
N ASP A 510 12.66 -1.57 22.64
CA ASP A 510 14.05 -1.18 22.91
C ASP A 510 14.89 -1.06 21.63
N SER A 511 14.33 -1.43 20.47
CA SER A 511 14.99 -1.25 19.17
C SER A 511 15.07 0.22 18.78
N GLU A 512 16.25 0.66 18.31
CA GLU A 512 16.46 2.03 17.82
C GLU A 512 15.50 2.36 16.67
N ASN A 513 15.34 1.43 15.72
CA ASN A 513 14.49 1.63 14.54
C ASN A 513 13.00 1.63 14.90
N TYR A 514 12.58 0.88 15.94
CA TYR A 514 11.23 1.03 16.50
C TYR A 514 11.04 2.40 17.17
N GLY A 515 12.06 2.87 17.91
CA GLY A 515 12.07 4.19 18.53
C GLY A 515 11.85 5.35 17.56
N LYS A 516 12.27 5.19 16.30
CA LYS A 516 12.08 6.18 15.21
C LYS A 516 10.61 6.29 14.78
N VAL A 517 9.79 5.26 14.94
CA VAL A 517 8.38 5.21 14.48
C VAL A 517 7.36 5.12 15.62
N LYS A 518 7.81 5.02 16.87
CA LYS A 518 6.92 4.77 18.02
C LYS A 518 5.82 5.83 18.22
N ASP A 519 6.02 7.03 17.69
CA ASP A 519 5.08 8.16 17.83
C ASP A 519 3.73 7.90 17.15
N ILE A 520 3.67 7.00 16.18
CA ILE A 520 2.40 6.62 15.55
C ILE A 520 1.67 5.49 16.25
N PHE A 521 2.36 4.75 17.13
CA PHE A 521 1.76 3.66 17.87
C PHE A 521 1.04 4.21 19.10
N THR A 522 -0.27 4.04 19.09
CA THR A 522 -1.12 4.33 20.24
C THR A 522 -1.13 3.14 21.19
N GLU A 523 -1.36 3.40 22.48
CA GLU A 523 -1.50 2.33 23.49
C GLU A 523 -2.56 1.30 23.11
N LYS A 524 -3.63 1.74 22.43
CA LYS A 524 -4.70 0.90 21.90
C LYS A 524 -4.80 1.05 20.40
N ASN A 525 -4.95 -0.06 19.69
CA ASN A 525 -4.93 -0.16 18.24
C ASN A 525 -5.84 -1.30 17.77
N ASN A 526 -6.23 -1.27 16.50
CA ASN A 526 -6.91 -2.39 15.85
C ASN A 526 -5.91 -3.24 15.06
N GLN A 527 -4.87 -2.58 14.54
CA GLN A 527 -3.76 -3.25 13.87
C GLN A 527 -2.48 -2.45 14.04
N LEU A 528 -1.37 -3.15 14.22
CA LEU A 528 -0.01 -2.63 14.24
C LEU A 528 0.80 -3.34 13.17
N SER A 529 1.68 -2.62 12.49
CA SER A 529 2.73 -3.24 11.70
C SER A 529 4.01 -2.42 11.82
N PHE A 530 5.14 -3.13 11.87
CA PHE A 530 6.48 -2.58 11.95
C PHE A 530 7.41 -3.38 11.04
N VAL A 531 8.28 -2.68 10.33
CA VAL A 531 9.36 -3.28 9.55
C VAL A 531 10.65 -2.54 9.87
N ASN A 532 11.65 -3.27 10.34
CA ASN A 532 13.03 -2.80 10.36
C ASN A 532 13.60 -2.97 8.95
N VAL A 533 13.41 -1.95 8.11
CA VAL A 533 13.73 -2.02 6.67
C VAL A 533 15.23 -2.21 6.45
N GLU A 534 16.06 -1.57 7.26
CA GLU A 534 17.51 -1.75 7.22
C GLU A 534 17.93 -3.20 7.47
N LEU A 535 17.36 -3.82 8.50
CA LEU A 535 17.62 -5.24 8.80
C LEU A 535 17.04 -6.15 7.71
N ALA A 536 15.82 -5.86 7.23
CA ALA A 536 15.19 -6.60 6.14
C ALA A 536 16.06 -6.62 4.87
N VAL A 537 16.55 -5.44 4.47
CA VAL A 537 17.44 -5.27 3.31
C VAL A 537 18.73 -6.07 3.51
N THR A 538 19.33 -6.01 4.70
CA THR A 538 20.52 -6.81 5.02
C THR A 538 20.26 -8.30 4.82
N LYS A 539 19.11 -8.81 5.30
CA LYS A 539 18.76 -10.24 5.17
C LYS A 539 18.40 -10.66 3.75
N VAL A 540 17.82 -9.76 2.94
CA VAL A 540 17.61 -10.02 1.51
C VAL A 540 18.95 -10.10 0.77
N VAL A 541 19.91 -9.23 1.10
CA VAL A 541 21.27 -9.30 0.53
C VAL A 541 21.96 -10.60 0.95
N ASP A 542 21.86 -11.01 2.21
CA ASP A 542 22.42 -12.27 2.70
C ASP A 542 21.81 -13.47 1.96
N LEU A 543 20.49 -13.46 1.71
CA LEU A 543 19.81 -14.49 0.92
C LEU A 543 20.30 -14.52 -0.53
N CYS A 544 20.50 -13.36 -1.16
CA CYS A 544 21.03 -13.29 -2.53
C CYS A 544 22.46 -13.85 -2.60
N LYS A 545 23.31 -13.53 -1.61
CA LYS A 545 24.66 -14.08 -1.49
C LYS A 545 24.63 -15.59 -1.29
N TRP A 546 23.76 -16.08 -0.41
CA TRP A 546 23.57 -17.52 -0.22
C TRP A 546 23.18 -18.24 -1.53
N LEU A 547 22.28 -17.66 -2.33
CA LEU A 547 21.91 -18.21 -3.65
C LEU A 547 23.10 -18.26 -4.62
N ILE A 548 23.93 -17.20 -4.62
CA ILE A 548 25.16 -17.12 -5.41
C ILE A 548 26.16 -18.20 -4.96
N ASP A 549 26.40 -18.31 -3.66
CA ASP A 549 27.35 -19.27 -3.08
C ASP A 549 26.90 -20.71 -3.36
N LEU A 550 25.59 -20.98 -3.25
CA LEU A 550 25.01 -22.26 -3.61
C LEU A 550 25.23 -22.58 -5.09
N GLN A 551 25.06 -21.59 -5.97
CA GLN A 551 25.30 -21.77 -7.40
C GLN A 551 26.78 -22.05 -7.70
N GLU A 552 27.69 -21.30 -7.07
CA GLU A 552 29.13 -21.49 -7.23
C GLU A 552 29.58 -22.87 -6.71
N ALA A 553 28.94 -23.39 -5.67
CA ALA A 553 29.17 -24.73 -5.14
C ALA A 553 28.58 -25.85 -6.02
N ALA A 554 27.41 -25.62 -6.65
CA ALA A 554 26.73 -26.60 -7.50
C ALA A 554 27.39 -26.78 -8.88
N GLY A 555 28.13 -25.78 -9.36
CA GLY A 555 28.78 -25.80 -10.67
C GLY A 555 27.79 -25.73 -11.86
N GLU A 556 28.24 -26.16 -13.04
CA GLU A 556 27.47 -26.01 -14.30
C GLU A 556 26.21 -26.87 -14.39
N THR A 557 26.04 -27.88 -13.53
CA THR A 557 25.03 -28.94 -13.71
C THR A 557 23.82 -28.83 -12.77
N GLY A 558 23.78 -27.84 -11.86
CA GLY A 558 22.89 -27.93 -10.69
C GLY A 558 22.25 -26.65 -10.12
N GLY A 559 22.32 -25.47 -10.75
CA GLY A 559 21.63 -24.30 -10.20
C GLY A 559 21.37 -23.14 -11.16
N LEU A 560 21.44 -21.90 -10.64
CA LEU A 560 21.11 -20.65 -11.35
C LEU A 560 22.03 -20.45 -12.56
N ASP A 561 21.47 -20.06 -13.69
CA ASP A 561 22.28 -19.73 -14.87
C ASP A 561 23.18 -18.50 -14.63
N PRO A 562 24.28 -18.33 -15.39
CA PRO A 562 25.20 -17.22 -15.21
C PRO A 562 24.56 -15.83 -15.35
N GLU A 563 23.51 -15.68 -16.17
CA GLU A 563 22.80 -14.41 -16.36
C GLU A 563 22.01 -14.06 -15.10
N THR A 564 21.36 -15.05 -14.46
CA THR A 564 20.69 -14.86 -13.17
C THR A 564 21.68 -14.46 -12.08
N VAL A 565 22.87 -15.08 -12.02
CA VAL A 565 23.91 -14.68 -11.06
C VAL A 565 24.39 -13.25 -11.30
N ALA A 566 24.61 -12.86 -12.56
CA ALA A 566 24.96 -11.50 -12.93
C ALA A 566 23.85 -10.51 -12.55
N LEU A 567 22.58 -10.84 -12.83
CA LEU A 567 21.41 -10.05 -12.43
C LEU A 567 21.37 -9.84 -10.91
N LEU A 568 21.61 -10.88 -10.12
CA LEU A 568 21.65 -10.76 -8.65
C LEU A 568 22.79 -9.84 -8.19
N LYS A 569 24.00 -10.04 -8.72
CA LYS A 569 25.22 -9.31 -8.30
C LYS A 569 25.23 -7.85 -8.76
N GLU A 570 24.88 -7.61 -10.01
CA GLU A 570 25.06 -6.31 -10.68
C GLU A 570 23.84 -5.40 -10.56
N ASN A 571 22.64 -5.99 -10.43
CA ASN A 571 21.38 -5.23 -10.43
C ASN A 571 20.63 -5.36 -9.10
N LEU A 572 20.27 -6.58 -8.68
CA LEU A 572 19.35 -6.74 -7.55
C LEU A 572 19.98 -6.34 -6.21
N ILE A 573 21.17 -6.84 -5.87
CA ILE A 573 21.84 -6.51 -4.60
C ILE A 573 22.06 -4.98 -4.50
N PRO A 574 22.69 -4.31 -5.47
CA PRO A 574 22.87 -2.86 -5.42
C PRO A 574 21.55 -2.08 -5.31
N LEU A 575 20.51 -2.49 -6.04
CA LEU A 575 19.18 -1.87 -5.95
C LEU A 575 18.57 -2.04 -4.56
N VAL A 576 18.62 -3.25 -4.02
CA VAL A 576 18.11 -3.56 -2.67
C VAL A 576 18.87 -2.76 -1.62
N GLU A 577 20.19 -2.57 -1.77
CA GLU A 577 20.98 -1.74 -0.86
C GLU A 577 20.60 -0.26 -0.87
N CYS A 578 20.04 0.27 -1.97
CA CYS A 578 19.52 1.65 -1.98
C CYS A 578 18.45 1.87 -0.89
N PHE A 579 17.66 0.84 -0.58
CA PHE A 579 16.62 0.88 0.43
C PHE A 579 17.15 0.90 1.88
N LYS A 580 18.45 0.66 2.15
CA LYS A 580 19.04 0.81 3.50
C LYS A 580 18.94 2.24 4.06
N SER A 581 18.74 3.21 3.18
CA SER A 581 18.40 4.57 3.58
C SER A 581 17.15 4.57 4.45
N ILE A 582 16.12 3.78 4.10
CA ILE A 582 14.88 3.63 4.86
C ILE A 582 15.20 2.73 6.07
N LYS A 583 15.05 3.27 7.27
CA LYS A 583 15.37 2.58 8.53
C LYS A 583 14.22 1.78 9.06
N ALA A 584 13.04 2.39 9.07
CA ALA A 584 11.86 1.80 9.65
C ALA A 584 10.62 2.18 8.86
N LEU A 585 9.70 1.24 8.78
CA LEU A 585 8.34 1.45 8.30
C LEU A 585 7.39 1.03 9.42
N ALA A 586 6.37 1.82 9.65
CA ALA A 586 5.32 1.45 10.59
C ALA A 586 3.94 1.79 10.03
N ALA A 587 2.95 1.00 10.42
CA ALA A 587 1.56 1.30 10.20
C ALA A 587 0.75 1.07 11.47
N ASN A 588 -0.18 1.97 11.77
CA ASN A 588 -1.15 1.84 12.85
C ASN A 588 -2.56 2.05 12.27
N THR A 589 -3.48 1.14 12.59
CA THR A 589 -4.88 1.24 12.18
C THR A 589 -5.76 1.41 13.42
N LEU A 590 -6.66 2.39 13.38
CA LEU A 590 -7.63 2.71 14.42
C LEU A 590 -9.03 2.75 13.84
N PHE A 591 -9.95 2.01 14.46
CA PHE A 591 -11.37 2.11 14.17
C PHE A 591 -11.98 3.14 15.12
N THR A 592 -12.53 4.21 14.54
CA THR A 592 -13.16 5.31 15.27
C THR A 592 -14.65 5.37 14.93
N SER A 593 -15.43 6.08 15.72
CA SER A 593 -16.85 6.33 15.42
C SER A 593 -17.08 7.11 14.11
N THR A 594 -16.03 7.73 13.57
CA THR A 594 -16.11 8.55 12.34
C THR A 594 -15.51 7.87 11.10
N GLY A 595 -14.92 6.69 11.27
CA GLY A 595 -14.26 5.93 10.21
C GLY A 595 -13.03 5.16 10.71
N ILE A 596 -12.38 4.46 9.78
CA ILE A 596 -11.12 3.77 9.97
C ILE A 596 -10.00 4.75 9.59
N GLU A 597 -9.12 5.04 10.54
CA GLU A 597 -7.91 5.82 10.31
C GLU A 597 -6.72 4.87 10.25
N LYS A 598 -5.94 4.93 9.17
CA LYS A 598 -4.67 4.20 9.04
C LYS A 598 -3.54 5.20 8.84
N VAL A 599 -2.61 5.22 9.77
CA VAL A 599 -1.40 6.04 9.68
C VAL A 599 -0.24 5.13 9.28
N VAL A 600 0.51 5.53 8.26
CA VAL A 600 1.71 4.85 7.77
C VAL A 600 2.87 5.84 7.81
N VAL A 601 3.99 5.43 8.41
CA VAL A 601 5.19 6.26 8.49
C VAL A 601 6.39 5.50 7.94
N TYR A 602 7.18 6.22 7.17
CA TYR A 602 8.47 5.79 6.63
C TYR A 602 9.53 6.67 7.27
N ARG A 603 10.46 6.09 8.01
CA ARG A 603 11.61 6.80 8.59
C ARG A 603 12.84 6.51 7.79
N VAL A 604 13.58 7.55 7.46
CA VAL A 604 14.75 7.44 6.61
C VAL A 604 15.92 8.20 7.25
N GLU A 605 17.08 7.57 7.32
CA GLU A 605 18.28 8.17 7.92
C GLU A 605 18.99 9.11 6.95
N ASP A 606 19.52 10.20 7.51
CA ASP A 606 20.30 11.19 6.79
C ASP A 606 19.69 11.53 5.44
N PHE A 607 18.39 11.75 5.51
CA PHE A 607 17.77 12.63 4.58
C PHE A 607 18.23 14.04 4.95
#